data_AF-A0A349Y104-F1
#
_entry.id   AF-A0A349Y104-F1
#
_cell.length_a   1.000
_cell.length_b   1.000
_cell.length_c   1.000
_cell.angle_alpha   90.00
_cell.angle_beta   90.00
_cell.angle_gamma   90.00
#
_symmetry.space_group_name_H-M   'P 1'
#
loop_
_entity.id
_entity.type
_entity.pdbx_description
1 polymer ?
#
loop_
_entity_poly.entity_id
_entity_poly.type
_entity_poly.pdbx_seq_one_letter_code
_entity_poly.pdbx_strand_id
1 'polypeptide(L)' 'AVKSVVQALIQAERYGTPLAQALRVLAQEGRDERMNEAEKKAAALPPKLTVPMIVFFLPVLIAVIVGPAIIRVLDTF' A
#
# COMPACT_ATOMS: atom_id res chain seq x y z
N ALA A 1 -3.30 -8.59 19.34
CA ALA A 1 -2.32 -8.48 20.44
C ALA A 1 -2.76 -9.21 21.73
N VAL A 2 -3.73 -8.71 22.51
CA VAL A 2 -4.04 -9.33 23.83
C VAL A 2 -4.56 -10.77 23.70
N LYS A 3 -5.43 -11.04 22.72
CA LYS A 3 -5.97 -12.39 22.47
C LYS A 3 -4.89 -13.42 22.08
N SER A 4 -3.88 -13.01 21.31
CA SER A 4 -2.78 -13.91 20.90
C SER A 4 -1.82 -14.19 22.06
N VAL A 5 -1.56 -13.20 22.91
CA VAL A 5 -0.78 -13.39 24.15
C VAL A 5 -1.49 -14.35 25.10
N VAL A 6 -2.81 -14.19 25.30
CA VAL A 6 -3.61 -15.09 26.15
C VAL A 6 -3.64 -16.52 25.61
N GLN A 7 -3.76 -16.70 24.29
CA GLN A 7 -3.70 -18.01 23.64
C GLN A 7 -2.32 -18.68 23.82
N ALA A 8 -1.24 -17.94 23.66
CA ALA A 8 0.12 -18.44 23.89
C ALA A 8 0.33 -18.85 25.36
N LEU A 9 -0.24 -18.10 26.31
CA LEU A 9 -0.20 -18.43 27.73
C LEU A 9 -0.90 -19.77 28.04
N ILE A 10 -2.12 -19.94 27.51
CA ILE A 10 -2.92 -21.16 27.68
C ILE A 10 -2.23 -22.38 27.04
N GLN A 11 -1.60 -22.19 25.88
CA GLN A 11 -0.83 -23.27 25.23
C GLN A 11 0.42 -23.63 26.03
N ALA A 12 1.13 -22.65 26.60
CA ALA A 12 2.30 -22.90 27.42
C ALA A 12 1.96 -23.62 28.74
N GLU A 13 0.88 -23.25 29.42
CA GLU A 13 0.40 -23.97 30.61
C GLU A 13 -0.04 -25.41 30.28
N ARG A 14 -0.75 -25.60 29.16
CA ARG A 14 -1.35 -26.89 28.83
C ARG A 14 -0.36 -27.90 28.24
N TYR A 15 0.68 -27.44 27.55
CA TYR A 15 1.65 -28.30 26.85
C TYR A 15 3.09 -28.17 27.38
N GLY A 16 3.33 -27.33 28.40
CA GLY A 16 4.67 -27.11 28.96
C GLY A 16 5.65 -26.46 27.97
N THR A 17 5.15 -25.82 26.91
CA THR A 17 5.99 -25.18 25.90
C THR A 17 6.66 -23.91 26.46
N PRO A 18 7.87 -23.57 26.01
CA PRO A 18 8.62 -22.45 26.58
C PRO A 18 7.94 -21.10 26.29
N LEU A 19 7.17 -20.63 27.27
CA LEU A 19 6.41 -19.37 27.21
C LEU A 19 7.30 -18.16 26.86
N ALA A 20 8.53 -18.13 27.37
CA ALA A 20 9.48 -17.05 27.10
C ALA A 20 9.84 -16.95 25.61
N GLN A 21 9.93 -18.08 24.91
CA GLN A 21 10.17 -18.11 23.47
C GLN A 21 8.93 -17.65 22.70
N ALA A 22 7.74 -18.12 23.08
CA ALA A 22 6.48 -17.70 22.47
C ALA A 22 6.23 -16.17 22.61
N LEU A 23 6.46 -15.61 23.79
CA LEU A 23 6.34 -14.17 24.01
C LEU A 23 7.39 -13.35 23.24
N ARG A 24 8.62 -13.86 23.08
CA ARG A 24 9.64 -13.22 22.23
C ARG A 24 9.23 -13.19 20.77
N VAL A 25 8.68 -14.29 20.25
CA VAL A 25 8.19 -14.37 18.88
C VAL A 25 7.03 -13.40 18.68
N LEU A 26 6.03 -13.40 19.58
CA LEU A 26 4.91 -12.44 19.51
C LEU A 26 5.38 -10.98 19.56
N ALA A 27 6.39 -10.69 20.39
CA ALA A 27 6.96 -9.35 20.47
C ALA A 27 7.69 -8.94 19.18
N GLN A 28 8.33 -9.89 18.51
CA GLN A 28 8.97 -9.66 17.21
C GLN A 28 7.93 -9.48 16.10
N GLU A 29 6.95 -10.36 16.02
CA GLU A 29 5.82 -10.24 15.07
C GLU A 29 5.10 -8.91 15.22
N GLY A 30 4.89 -8.42 16.44
CA GLY A 30 4.29 -7.10 16.66
C GLY A 30 5.14 -5.93 16.16
N ARG A 31 6.48 -6.07 16.09
CA ARG A 31 7.35 -5.07 15.45
C ARG A 31 7.26 -5.17 13.93
N ASP A 32 7.28 -6.39 13.41
CA ASP A 32 7.22 -6.66 11.97
C ASP A 32 5.87 -6.21 11.39
N GLU A 33 4.77 -6.40 12.12
CA GLU A 33 3.44 -5.92 11.73
C GLU A 33 3.40 -4.39 11.60
N ARG A 34 4.00 -3.66 12.57
CA ARG A 34 4.11 -2.20 12.51
C ARG A 34 4.97 -1.73 11.33
N MET A 35 6.05 -2.47 11.01
CA MET A 35 6.88 -2.17 9.85
C MET A 35 6.10 -2.42 8.55
N ASN A 36 5.41 -3.55 8.44
CA ASN A 36 4.59 -3.89 7.28
C ASN A 36 3.46 -2.88 7.04
N GLU A 37 2.83 -2.35 8.09
CA GLU A 37 1.87 -1.24 7.95
C GLU A 37 2.50 0.03 7.35
N ALA A 38 3.73 0.36 7.75
CA ALA A 38 4.47 1.48 7.18
C ALA A 38 4.85 1.22 5.71
N GLU A 39 5.34 0.02 5.39
CA GLU A 39 5.66 -0.41 4.03
C GLU A 39 4.42 -0.38 3.13
N LYS A 40 3.26 -0.85 3.61
CA LYS A 40 1.99 -0.77 2.86
C LYS A 40 1.61 0.68 2.55
N LYS A 41 1.80 1.59 3.49
CA LYS A 41 1.55 3.03 3.26
C LYS A 41 2.51 3.59 2.21
N ALA A 42 3.79 3.21 2.26
CA ALA A 42 4.78 3.62 1.29
C ALA A 42 4.50 3.05 -0.11
N ALA A 43 4.15 1.76 -0.22
CA ALA A 43 3.82 1.08 -1.47
C ALA A 43 2.54 1.63 -2.13
N ALA A 44 1.65 2.26 -1.35
CA ALA A 44 0.45 2.93 -1.86
C ALA A 44 0.72 4.38 -2.35
N LEU A 45 1.93 4.92 -2.19
CA LEU A 45 2.26 6.28 -2.66
C LEU A 45 2.30 6.40 -4.20
N PRO A 46 2.92 5.49 -4.95
CA PRO A 46 3.05 5.65 -6.40
C PRO A 46 1.69 5.76 -7.12
N PRO A 47 0.70 4.87 -6.89
CA PRO A 47 -0.61 5.00 -7.53
C PRO A 47 -1.34 6.32 -7.22
N LYS A 48 -1.18 6.83 -5.99
CA LYS A 48 -1.78 8.11 -5.58
C LYS A 48 -1.17 9.31 -6.30
N LEU A 49 0.10 9.20 -6.71
CA LEU A 49 0.79 10.25 -7.45
C LEU A 49 0.59 10.10 -8.97
N THR A 50 0.52 8.88 -9.49
CA THR A 50 0.37 8.63 -10.93
C THR A 50 -1.02 8.98 -11.44
N VAL A 51 -2.10 8.71 -10.69
CA VAL A 51 -3.46 9.01 -11.14
C VAL A 51 -3.67 10.51 -11.41
N PRO A 52 -3.36 11.44 -10.48
CA PRO A 52 -3.46 12.87 -10.75
C PRO A 52 -2.57 13.29 -11.93
N MET A 53 -1.32 12.82 -11.98
CA MET A 53 -0.43 13.12 -13.10
C MET A 53 -1.05 12.75 -14.45
N ILE A 54 -1.60 11.53 -14.58
CA ILE A 54 -2.24 11.08 -15.83
C ILE A 54 -3.45 11.93 -16.16
N VAL A 55 -4.31 12.24 -15.18
CA VAL A 55 -5.52 13.07 -15.39
C VAL A 55 -5.17 14.48 -15.86
N PHE A 56 -4.03 15.05 -15.44
CA PHE A 56 -3.59 16.36 -15.93
C PHE A 56 -2.79 16.28 -17.24
N PHE A 57 -2.05 15.20 -17.46
CA PHE A 57 -1.18 15.05 -18.64
C PHE A 57 -1.96 14.61 -19.89
N LEU A 58 -2.89 13.66 -19.74
CA LEU A 58 -3.68 13.11 -20.84
C LEU A 58 -4.51 14.14 -21.62
N PRO A 59 -5.29 15.06 -20.99
CA PRO A 59 -6.06 16.05 -21.73
C PRO A 59 -5.17 17.04 -22.48
N VAL A 60 -4.02 17.42 -21.89
CA VAL A 60 -3.03 18.27 -22.56
C VAL A 60 -2.45 17.54 -23.78
N LEU A 61 -2.11 16.27 -23.64
CA LEU A 61 -1.60 15.45 -24.74
C LEU A 61 -2.62 15.36 -25.90
N ILE A 62 -3.90 15.11 -25.59
CA ILE A 62 -4.98 15.08 -26.59
C ILE A 62 -5.12 16.44 -27.27
N ALA A 63 -5.12 17.53 -26.51
CA ALA A 63 -5.24 18.88 -27.07
C ALA A 63 -4.09 19.22 -28.02
N VAL A 64 -2.86 18.82 -27.71
CA VAL A 64 -1.69 19.07 -28.57
C VAL A 64 -1.70 18.22 -29.83
N ILE A 65 -2.15 16.97 -29.75
CA ILE A 65 -2.20 16.06 -30.91
C ILE A 65 -3.38 16.41 -31.83
N VAL A 66 -4.58 16.53 -31.26
CA VAL A 66 -5.83 16.70 -32.00
C VAL A 66 -6.10 18.16 -32.36
N GLY A 67 -5.70 19.11 -31.50
CA GLY A 67 -5.91 20.55 -31.71
C GLY A 67 -5.45 21.07 -33.09
N PRO A 68 -4.21 20.85 -33.53
CA PRO A 68 -3.76 21.30 -34.84
C PRO A 68 -4.45 20.56 -35.99
N ALA A 69 -4.84 19.29 -35.80
CA ALA A 69 -5.60 18.55 -36.81
C ALA A 69 -6.99 19.16 -37.01
N ILE A 70 -7.67 19.55 -35.94
CA ILE A 70 -8.96 20.25 -36.01
C ILE A 70 -8.79 21.60 -36.72
N ILE A 71 -7.79 22.40 -36.35
CA ILE A 71 -7.53 23.72 -36.98
C ILE A 71 -7.30 23.54 -38.48
N ARG A 72 -6.47 22.58 -38.89
CA ARG A 72 -6.22 22.30 -40.32
C ARG A 72 -7.48 21.89 -41.07
N VAL A 73 -8.33 21.06 -40.46
CA VAL A 73 -9.57 20.64 -41.09
C VAL A 73 -10.52 21.83 -41.25
N LEU A 74 -10.66 22.67 -40.22
CA LEU A 74 -11.49 23.88 -40.29
C LEU A 74 -10.99 24.90 -41.30
N ASP A 75 -9.67 25.08 -41.43
CA ASP A 75 -9.07 25.98 -42.43
C ASP A 75 -9.18 25.45 -43.87
N THR A 76 -9.39 24.15 -44.05
CA THR A 76 -9.50 23.51 -45.38
C THR A 76 -10.94 23.52 -45.92
N PHE A 77 -11.95 23.69 -45.05
CA PHE A 77 -13.36 23.83 -45.43
C PHE A 77 -13.72 25.28 -45.73
#